data_AF-A0A897N5F2-F1
#
_entry.id   AF-A0A897N5F2-F1
#
_cell.length_a   1.000
_cell.length_b   1.000
_cell.length_c   1.000
_cell.angle_alpha   90.00
_cell.angle_beta   90.00
_cell.angle_gamma   90.00
#
_symmetry.space_group_name_H-M   'P 1'
#
loop_
_entity.id
_entity.type
_entity.pdbx_description
1 polymer ?
#
loop_
_entity_poly.entity_id
_entity_poly.type
_entity_poly.pdbx_seq_one_letter_code
_entity_poly.pdbx_strand_id
1 'polypeptide(L)'
;MTRAAVEAGFERFVEDAMDAALEHFNVARALRRGVDGPGASVVDRLLGDTRAVRRRVVEPRLQRYRRQVLAQFDVILEYAESGDGIDAFRDEILEHDIFAQSIRSDVPRARRQEIRDRLLERHRALGDAAAPLLGAPDDDFWAAAQATLDRTEAKRLVEEQFVLTRPVREYTDDLAISTTVDPGEVLGGLGRVLGGRLPSIEVTYTEEAIRALRRAEREVVADAIDEIDRRFDASEGP
;
A
#
# COMPACT_ATOMS: atom_id res chain seq x y z
N MET A 1 -0.08 16.90 -19.94
CA MET A 1 -0.70 15.75 -19.32
C MET A 1 -1.77 16.22 -18.42
N THR A 2 -2.95 15.65 -18.61
CA THR A 2 -4.00 15.83 -17.64
C THR A 2 -3.62 15.08 -16.37
N ARG A 3 -3.96 15.65 -15.23
CA ARG A 3 -3.96 14.97 -13.93
C ARG A 3 -4.55 13.56 -14.01
N ALA A 4 -5.64 13.40 -14.76
CA ALA A 4 -6.32 12.14 -15.01
C ALA A 4 -5.42 11.04 -15.64
N ALA A 5 -4.47 11.41 -16.50
CA ALA A 5 -3.55 10.44 -17.10
C ALA A 5 -2.46 9.99 -16.12
N VAL A 6 -1.97 10.89 -15.25
CA VAL A 6 -1.07 10.52 -14.14
C VAL A 6 -1.79 9.60 -13.15
N GLU A 7 -3.01 9.96 -12.77
CA GLU A 7 -3.88 9.14 -11.90
C GLU A 7 -4.12 7.75 -12.49
N ALA A 8 -4.46 7.65 -13.78
CA ALA A 8 -4.68 6.36 -14.45
C ALA A 8 -3.39 5.52 -14.58
N GLY A 9 -2.23 6.16 -14.70
CA GLY A 9 -0.93 5.48 -14.65
C GLY A 9 -0.66 4.90 -13.27
N PHE A 10 -0.83 5.70 -12.23
CA PHE A 10 -0.63 5.29 -10.84
C PHE A 10 -1.64 4.25 -10.39
N GLU A 11 -2.92 4.38 -10.78
CA GLU A 11 -3.96 3.43 -10.41
C GLU A 11 -3.63 2.03 -10.90
N ARG A 12 -3.21 1.87 -12.15
CA ARG A 12 -2.79 0.56 -12.70
C ARG A 12 -1.63 -0.04 -11.92
N PHE A 13 -0.61 0.76 -11.60
CA PHE A 13 0.49 0.30 -10.77
C PHE A 13 0.00 -0.19 -9.38
N VAL A 14 -0.88 0.58 -8.74
CA VAL A 14 -1.44 0.20 -7.44
C VAL A 14 -2.28 -1.07 -7.56
N GLU A 15 -3.06 -1.23 -8.62
CA GLU A 15 -3.81 -2.48 -8.89
C GLU A 15 -2.87 -3.68 -8.94
N ASP A 16 -1.84 -3.62 -9.78
CA ASP A 16 -0.86 -4.70 -9.94
C ASP A 16 -0.16 -5.02 -8.60
N ALA A 17 0.21 -3.98 -7.84
CA ALA A 17 0.85 -4.14 -6.54
C ALA A 17 -0.07 -4.77 -5.49
N MET A 18 -1.37 -4.45 -5.51
CA MET A 18 -2.34 -5.03 -4.58
C MET A 18 -2.66 -6.48 -4.93
N ASP A 19 -2.76 -6.81 -6.21
CA ASP A 19 -2.98 -8.17 -6.68
C ASP A 19 -1.78 -9.06 -6.35
N ALA A 20 -0.56 -8.61 -6.65
CA ALA A 20 0.65 -9.31 -6.24
C ALA A 20 0.75 -9.43 -4.69
N ALA A 21 0.37 -8.39 -3.94
CA ALA A 21 0.37 -8.46 -2.47
C ALA A 21 -0.63 -9.50 -1.95
N LEU A 22 -1.81 -9.61 -2.55
CA LEU A 22 -2.82 -10.62 -2.22
C LEU A 22 -2.31 -12.03 -2.51
N GLU A 23 -1.59 -12.24 -3.60
CA GLU A 23 -0.95 -13.52 -3.92
C GLU A 23 0.11 -13.92 -2.91
N HIS A 24 0.97 -12.96 -2.53
CA HIS A 24 2.08 -13.21 -1.60
C HIS A 24 1.65 -13.29 -0.14
N PHE A 25 0.43 -12.84 0.22
CA PHE A 25 -0.06 -12.81 1.60
C PHE A 25 -0.41 -14.20 2.13
N ASN A 26 0.20 -14.58 3.25
CA ASN A 26 0.01 -15.86 3.91
C ASN A 26 -0.90 -15.72 5.14
N VAL A 27 -2.18 -16.02 4.93
CA VAL A 27 -3.22 -16.00 5.98
C VAL A 27 -2.85 -16.85 7.19
N ALA A 28 -2.32 -18.07 6.96
CA ALA A 28 -1.99 -18.96 8.06
C ALA A 28 -0.86 -18.40 8.93
N ARG A 29 0.12 -17.72 8.31
CA ARG A 29 1.20 -17.04 9.02
C ARG A 29 0.69 -15.84 9.81
N ALA A 30 -0.17 -15.02 9.21
CA ALA A 30 -0.81 -13.89 9.89
C ALA A 30 -1.59 -14.34 11.13
N LEU A 31 -2.44 -15.38 11.00
CA LEU A 31 -3.24 -15.89 12.11
C LEU A 31 -2.41 -16.52 13.23
N ARG A 32 -1.36 -17.29 12.89
CA ARG A 32 -0.54 -17.99 13.90
C ARG A 32 0.36 -17.05 14.70
N ARG A 33 0.77 -15.93 14.11
CA ARG A 33 1.71 -14.98 14.74
C ARG A 33 1.04 -13.73 15.27
N GLY A 34 -0.18 -13.44 14.83
CA GLY A 34 -0.84 -12.17 15.06
C GLY A 34 -1.86 -12.15 16.19
N VAL A 35 -2.08 -13.28 16.87
CA VAL A 35 -3.09 -13.39 17.93
C VAL A 35 -2.38 -13.65 19.25
N ASP A 36 -2.39 -12.64 20.12
CA ASP A 36 -1.89 -12.75 21.50
C ASP A 36 -3.07 -12.98 22.46
N GLY A 37 -3.05 -14.09 23.21
CA GLY A 37 -4.04 -14.39 24.26
C GLY A 37 -4.95 -15.61 24.01
N PRO A 38 -6.03 -15.79 24.79
CA PRO A 38 -6.92 -16.95 24.71
C PRO A 38 -7.74 -16.92 23.42
N GLY A 39 -7.19 -17.50 22.35
CA GLY A 39 -7.83 -17.57 21.02
C GLY A 39 -7.39 -18.76 20.18
N ALA A 40 -6.57 -19.67 20.72
CA ALA A 40 -5.98 -20.78 19.96
C ALA A 40 -7.02 -21.63 19.21
N SER A 41 -8.15 -21.95 19.86
CA SER A 41 -9.23 -22.72 19.22
C SER A 41 -9.98 -21.95 18.13
N VAL A 42 -10.02 -20.61 18.20
CA VAL A 42 -10.56 -19.75 17.15
C VAL A 42 -9.59 -19.70 15.97
N VAL A 43 -8.30 -19.53 16.26
CA VAL A 43 -7.23 -19.55 15.26
C VAL A 43 -7.23 -20.89 14.50
N ASP A 44 -7.32 -22.02 15.19
CA ASP A 44 -7.37 -23.34 14.56
C ASP A 44 -8.58 -23.49 13.61
N ARG A 45 -9.74 -22.94 13.98
CA ARG A 45 -10.92 -22.94 13.12
C ARG A 45 -10.76 -22.06 11.89
N LEU A 46 -10.19 -20.86 12.05
CA LEU A 46 -9.89 -19.96 10.92
C LEU A 46 -8.82 -20.56 10.00
N LEU A 47 -7.84 -21.29 10.56
CA LEU A 47 -6.85 -22.05 9.80
C LEU A 47 -7.48 -23.22 9.03
N GLY A 48 -8.59 -23.78 9.52
CA GLY A 48 -9.37 -24.80 8.82
C GLY A 48 -10.03 -24.32 7.53
N ASP A 49 -10.26 -23.01 7.38
CA ASP A 49 -10.82 -22.40 6.17
C ASP A 49 -10.14 -21.07 5.80
N THR A 50 -8.84 -21.17 5.48
CA THR A 50 -8.05 -20.00 5.06
C THR A 50 -8.57 -19.34 3.78
N ARG A 51 -9.32 -20.07 2.94
CA ARG A 51 -9.97 -19.50 1.75
C ARG A 51 -11.09 -18.55 2.14
N ALA A 52 -11.93 -18.93 3.10
CA ALA A 52 -12.95 -18.04 3.62
C ALA A 52 -12.35 -16.80 4.28
N VAL A 53 -11.26 -16.94 5.05
CA VAL A 53 -10.54 -15.80 5.63
C VAL A 53 -9.99 -14.87 4.55
N ARG A 54 -9.34 -15.43 3.51
CA ARG A 54 -8.82 -14.64 2.38
C ARG A 54 -9.94 -13.82 1.72
N ARG A 55 -11.04 -14.48 1.36
CA ARG A 55 -12.16 -13.85 0.66
C ARG A 55 -12.95 -12.84 1.50
N ARG A 56 -13.16 -13.12 2.79
CA ARG A 56 -14.05 -12.30 3.65
C ARG A 56 -13.31 -11.26 4.48
N VAL A 57 -12.00 -11.41 4.68
CA VAL A 57 -11.20 -10.50 5.50
C VAL A 57 -10.11 -9.82 4.68
N VAL A 58 -9.25 -10.60 4.02
CA VAL A 58 -8.06 -10.06 3.35
C VAL A 58 -8.42 -9.25 2.12
N GLU A 59 -9.23 -9.80 1.22
CA GLU A 59 -9.64 -9.13 -0.03
C GLU A 59 -10.37 -7.80 0.25
N PRO A 60 -11.42 -7.73 1.10
CA PRO A 60 -12.05 -6.45 1.44
C PRO A 60 -11.09 -5.44 2.07
N ARG A 61 -10.16 -5.92 2.90
CA ARG A 61 -9.17 -5.05 3.56
C ARG A 61 -8.17 -4.46 2.57
N LEU A 62 -7.71 -5.25 1.60
CA LEU A 62 -6.85 -4.79 0.51
C LEU A 62 -7.61 -3.82 -0.40
N GLN A 63 -8.88 -4.07 -0.70
CA GLN A 63 -9.68 -3.12 -1.49
C GLN A 63 -9.89 -1.78 -0.78
N ARG A 64 -10.06 -1.79 0.55
CA ARG A 64 -10.06 -0.55 1.35
C ARG A 64 -8.70 0.15 1.27
N TYR A 65 -7.62 -0.61 1.37
CA TYR A 65 -6.26 -0.07 1.29
C TYR A 65 -5.98 0.55 -0.09
N ARG A 66 -6.39 -0.09 -1.19
CA ARG A 66 -6.33 0.47 -2.54
C ARG A 66 -6.99 1.85 -2.61
N ARG A 67 -8.26 1.96 -2.20
CA ARG A 67 -9.00 3.24 -2.22
C ARG A 67 -8.30 4.33 -1.41
N GLN A 68 -7.72 3.94 -0.28
CA GLN A 68 -6.99 4.85 0.60
C GLN A 68 -5.67 5.34 -0.03
N VAL A 69 -4.92 4.47 -0.70
CA VAL A 69 -3.71 4.86 -1.45
C VAL A 69 -4.05 5.80 -2.61
N LEU A 70 -5.15 5.55 -3.33
CA LEU A 70 -5.59 6.43 -4.42
C LEU A 70 -6.03 7.81 -3.91
N ALA A 71 -6.78 7.86 -2.80
CA ALA A 71 -7.12 9.13 -2.14
C ALA A 71 -5.88 9.88 -1.62
N GLN A 72 -4.90 9.15 -1.06
CA GLN A 72 -3.63 9.76 -0.68
C GLN A 72 -2.90 10.38 -1.87
N PHE A 73 -2.88 9.68 -3.01
CA PHE A 73 -2.21 10.15 -4.21
C PHE A 73 -2.87 11.39 -4.80
N ASP A 74 -4.20 11.46 -4.77
CA ASP A 74 -4.97 12.66 -5.15
C ASP A 74 -4.47 13.91 -4.41
N VAL A 75 -4.30 13.82 -3.09
CA VAL A 75 -3.77 14.92 -2.27
C VAL A 75 -2.33 15.27 -2.62
N ILE A 76 -1.51 14.26 -2.96
CA ILE A 76 -0.11 14.48 -3.39
C ILE A 76 -0.05 15.22 -4.73
N LEU A 77 -0.96 14.93 -5.66
CA LEU A 77 -1.05 15.66 -6.91
C LEU A 77 -1.54 17.09 -6.69
N GLU A 78 -2.48 17.32 -5.76
CA GLU A 78 -2.88 18.68 -5.38
C GLU A 78 -1.69 19.48 -4.81
N TYR A 79 -0.90 18.86 -3.94
CA TYR A 79 0.37 19.43 -3.49
C TYR A 79 1.27 19.83 -4.66
N ALA A 80 1.49 18.92 -5.61
CA ALA A 80 2.37 19.14 -6.76
C ALA A 80 1.90 20.29 -7.68
N GLU A 81 0.59 20.56 -7.73
CA GLU A 81 -0.01 21.63 -8.55
C GLU A 81 -0.10 22.98 -7.82
N SER A 82 -0.23 22.98 -6.49
CA SER A 82 -0.55 24.16 -5.68
C SER A 82 0.58 25.21 -5.61
N GLY A 83 1.83 24.78 -5.72
CA GLY A 83 3.01 25.62 -5.41
C GLY A 83 3.22 25.88 -3.91
N ASP A 84 2.36 25.36 -3.04
CA ASP A 84 2.50 25.43 -1.59
C ASP A 84 3.51 24.39 -1.06
N GLY A 85 3.96 24.55 0.18
CA GLY A 85 4.81 23.56 0.84
C GLY A 85 4.03 22.32 1.29
N ILE A 86 4.68 21.15 1.27
CA ILE A 86 4.08 19.86 1.67
C ILE A 86 3.43 19.88 3.07
N ASP A 87 3.91 20.74 3.97
CA ASP A 87 3.35 20.87 5.32
C ASP A 87 1.90 21.36 5.31
N ALA A 88 1.44 22.07 4.27
CA ALA A 88 0.03 22.47 4.12
C ALA A 88 -0.89 21.26 3.91
N PHE A 89 -0.36 20.18 3.32
CA PHE A 89 -1.09 18.94 2.99
C PHE A 89 -0.80 17.81 3.98
N ARG A 90 0.05 18.05 4.99
CA ARG A 90 0.56 17.03 5.93
C ARG A 90 -0.54 16.19 6.55
N ASP A 91 -1.56 16.83 7.10
CA ASP A 91 -2.56 16.11 7.88
C ASP A 91 -3.43 15.23 6.98
N GLU A 92 -3.79 15.72 5.80
CA GLU A 92 -4.60 14.98 4.83
C GLU A 92 -3.83 13.80 4.20
N ILE A 93 -2.57 14.01 3.82
CA ILE A 93 -1.68 12.93 3.33
C ILE A 93 -1.52 11.83 4.39
N LEU A 94 -1.28 12.21 5.65
CA LEU A 94 -1.05 11.25 6.73
C LEU A 94 -2.36 10.62 7.25
N GLU A 95 -3.49 11.29 7.08
CA GLU A 95 -4.80 10.71 7.34
C GLU A 95 -5.08 9.54 6.40
N HIS A 96 -4.54 9.55 5.18
CA HIS A 96 -4.65 8.42 4.25
C HIS A 96 -3.45 7.46 4.29
N ASP A 97 -2.41 7.70 5.08
CA ASP A 97 -1.26 6.78 5.15
C ASP A 97 -1.52 5.60 6.10
N ILE A 98 -1.45 4.36 5.58
CA ILE A 98 -1.69 3.16 6.41
C ILE A 98 -0.66 2.99 7.53
N PHE A 99 0.59 3.37 7.30
CA PHE A 99 1.65 3.25 8.29
C PHE A 99 1.51 4.33 9.35
N ALA A 100 1.16 5.56 8.97
CA ALA A 100 0.87 6.62 9.94
C ALA A 100 -0.31 6.26 10.86
N GLN A 101 -1.38 5.68 10.30
CA GLN A 101 -2.52 5.19 11.08
C GLN A 101 -2.17 4.00 12.00
N SER A 102 -1.14 3.23 11.63
CA SER A 102 -0.75 2.02 12.36
C SER A 102 0.31 2.27 13.43
N ILE A 103 0.73 3.51 13.68
CA ILE A 103 1.69 3.82 14.75
C ILE A 103 1.06 3.51 16.10
N ARG A 104 1.64 2.55 16.83
CA ARG A 104 1.10 2.08 18.11
C ARG A 104 0.90 3.24 19.09
N SER A 105 -0.13 3.17 19.93
CA SER A 105 -0.47 4.26 20.87
C SER A 105 0.58 4.49 21.96
N ASP A 106 1.37 3.48 22.29
CA ASP A 106 2.45 3.51 23.29
C ASP A 106 3.77 4.09 22.77
N VAL A 107 3.89 4.33 21.46
CA VAL A 107 5.07 4.98 20.87
C VAL A 107 5.18 6.42 21.40
N PRO A 108 6.34 6.81 21.96
CA PRO A 108 6.56 8.16 22.48
C PRO A 108 6.29 9.24 21.43
N ARG A 109 5.75 10.38 21.86
CA ARG A 109 5.34 11.48 20.94
C ARG A 109 6.46 11.92 19.99
N ALA A 110 7.69 12.05 20.48
CA ALA A 110 8.84 12.44 19.65
C ALA A 110 9.13 11.40 18.56
N ARG A 111 9.07 10.11 18.91
CA ARG A 111 9.26 9.00 17.97
C ARG A 111 8.12 8.92 16.94
N ARG A 112 6.87 9.12 17.38
CA ARG A 112 5.71 9.21 16.49
C ARG A 112 5.88 10.33 15.47
N GLN A 113 6.37 11.49 15.91
CA GLN A 113 6.61 12.63 15.04
C GLN A 113 7.69 12.31 14.00
N GLU A 114 8.82 11.73 14.43
CA GLU A 114 9.89 11.29 13.54
C GLU A 114 9.38 10.36 12.43
N ILE A 115 8.56 9.35 12.78
CA ILE A 115 7.95 8.42 11.82
C ILE A 115 7.06 9.18 10.82
N ARG A 116 6.20 10.08 11.32
CA ARG A 116 5.29 10.88 10.48
C ARG A 116 6.05 11.79 9.53
N ASP A 117 7.13 12.42 9.99
CA ASP A 117 7.97 13.30 9.18
C ASP A 117 8.68 12.51 8.08
N ARG A 118 9.19 11.32 8.41
CA ARG A 118 9.82 10.42 7.43
C ARG A 118 8.83 9.91 6.38
N LEU A 119 7.60 9.60 6.78
CA LEU A 119 6.53 9.25 5.86
C LEU A 119 6.18 10.45 4.98
N LEU A 120 6.03 11.65 5.54
CA LEU A 120 5.69 12.84 4.78
C LEU A 120 6.75 13.18 3.72
N GLU A 121 8.04 13.08 4.07
CA GLU A 121 9.14 13.32 3.13
C GLU A 121 9.10 12.38 1.92
N ARG A 122 8.66 11.12 2.09
CA ARG A 122 8.44 10.20 0.97
C ARG A 122 7.36 10.73 0.02
N HIS A 123 6.23 11.20 0.54
CA HIS A 123 5.13 11.71 -0.27
C HIS A 123 5.52 13.02 -0.96
N ARG A 124 6.30 13.87 -0.29
CA ARG A 124 6.92 15.05 -0.90
C ARG A 124 7.74 14.64 -2.12
N ALA A 125 8.64 13.67 -1.97
CA ALA A 125 9.50 13.21 -3.07
C ALA A 125 8.69 12.66 -4.26
N LEU A 126 7.59 11.94 -3.99
CA LEU A 126 6.67 11.47 -5.02
C LEU A 126 5.97 12.63 -5.74
N GLY A 127 5.46 13.63 -5.01
CA GLY A 127 4.83 14.82 -5.59
C GLY A 127 5.80 15.65 -6.43
N ASP A 128 7.01 15.90 -5.90
CA ASP A 128 8.08 16.62 -6.59
C ASP A 128 8.49 15.90 -7.90
N ALA A 129 8.47 14.56 -7.90
CA ALA A 129 8.74 13.74 -9.09
C ALA A 129 7.57 13.72 -10.10
N ALA A 130 6.33 13.91 -9.64
CA ALA A 130 5.15 13.97 -10.51
C ALA A 130 4.94 15.34 -11.15
N ALA A 131 5.44 16.42 -10.53
CA ALA A 131 5.24 17.80 -11.00
C ALA A 131 5.62 18.03 -12.48
N PRO A 132 6.75 17.52 -13.01
CA PRO A 132 7.09 17.67 -14.43
C PRO A 132 6.08 16.99 -15.37
N LEU A 133 5.54 15.84 -14.96
CA LEU A 133 4.56 15.09 -15.74
C LEU A 133 3.22 15.84 -15.86
N LEU A 134 2.78 16.46 -14.76
CA LEU A 134 1.57 17.29 -14.73
C LEU A 134 1.69 18.53 -15.62
N GLY A 135 2.90 19.10 -15.73
CA GLY A 135 3.18 20.25 -16.58
C GLY A 135 3.38 19.95 -18.08
N ALA A 136 3.46 18.67 -18.47
CA ALA A 136 3.66 18.30 -19.88
C ALA A 136 2.48 18.77 -20.75
N PRO A 137 2.63 18.93 -22.07
CA PRO A 137 1.51 19.25 -22.96
C PRO A 137 0.69 18.02 -23.39
N ASP A 138 1.27 16.81 -23.36
CA ASP A 138 0.66 15.60 -23.94
C ASP A 138 -0.39 14.98 -23.01
N ASP A 139 -1.52 14.54 -23.55
CA ASP A 139 -2.61 13.92 -22.77
C ASP A 139 -2.42 12.41 -22.51
N ASP A 140 -1.48 11.77 -23.20
CA ASP A 140 -1.11 10.36 -22.97
C ASP A 140 0.04 10.25 -21.97
N PHE A 141 -0.09 9.33 -21.01
CA PHE A 141 0.91 9.13 -19.95
C PHE A 141 2.30 8.84 -20.49
N TRP A 142 2.41 7.94 -21.47
CA TRP A 142 3.71 7.50 -21.98
C TRP A 142 4.34 8.55 -22.90
N ALA A 143 3.53 9.25 -23.69
CA ALA A 143 3.99 10.40 -24.47
C ALA A 143 4.57 11.49 -23.56
N ALA A 144 3.84 11.89 -22.52
CA ALA A 144 4.33 12.89 -21.58
C ALA A 144 5.53 12.39 -20.75
N ALA A 145 5.55 11.12 -20.34
CA ALA A 145 6.70 10.53 -19.66
C ALA A 145 7.97 10.56 -20.54
N GLN A 146 7.86 10.19 -21.82
CA GLN A 146 8.99 10.25 -22.76
C GLN A 146 9.41 11.69 -23.11
N ALA A 147 8.48 12.64 -23.08
CA ALA A 147 8.76 14.05 -23.34
C ALA A 147 9.44 14.76 -22.15
N THR A 148 9.27 14.25 -20.93
CA THR A 148 9.72 14.92 -19.70
C THR A 148 10.81 14.19 -18.94
N LEU A 149 10.93 12.87 -19.12
CA LEU A 149 11.89 12.02 -18.44
C LEU A 149 12.72 11.26 -19.47
N ASP A 150 14.01 11.14 -19.20
CA ASP A 150 14.81 10.12 -19.88
C ASP A 150 14.56 8.72 -19.29
N ARG A 151 15.04 7.69 -19.99
CA ARG A 151 14.89 6.28 -19.57
C ARG A 151 15.43 6.03 -18.16
N THR A 152 16.56 6.64 -17.80
CA THR A 152 17.18 6.47 -16.48
C THR A 152 16.35 7.12 -15.39
N GLU A 153 15.81 8.31 -15.65
CA GLU A 153 14.93 9.05 -14.76
C GLU A 153 13.61 8.31 -14.52
N ALA A 154 12.99 7.77 -15.58
CA ALA A 154 11.78 6.96 -15.47
C ALA A 154 12.01 5.70 -14.62
N LYS A 155 13.13 4.99 -14.84
CA LYS A 155 13.49 3.82 -14.03
C LYS A 155 13.73 4.19 -12.57
N ARG A 156 14.48 5.25 -12.32
CA ARG A 156 14.76 5.74 -10.97
C ARG A 156 13.47 6.12 -10.23
N LEU A 157 12.52 6.74 -10.91
CA LEU A 157 11.21 7.08 -10.34
C LEU A 157 10.49 5.81 -9.86
N VAL A 158 10.46 4.74 -10.67
CA VAL A 158 9.91 3.44 -10.29
C VAL A 158 10.65 2.82 -9.10
N GLU A 159 11.98 2.76 -9.15
CA GLU A 159 12.80 2.11 -8.12
C GLU A 159 12.82 2.84 -6.76
N GLU A 160 12.63 4.16 -6.77
CA GLU A 160 12.70 4.99 -5.58
C GLU A 160 11.31 5.28 -4.99
N GLN A 161 10.36 5.68 -5.83
CA GLN A 161 9.10 6.26 -5.36
C GLN A 161 7.99 5.22 -5.19
N PHE A 162 8.09 4.08 -5.86
CA PHE A 162 7.10 3.00 -5.75
C PHE A 162 7.48 1.90 -4.74
N VAL A 163 8.57 2.07 -3.99
CA VAL A 163 8.98 1.18 -2.91
C VAL A 163 8.43 1.67 -1.56
N LEU A 164 7.22 1.26 -1.23
CA LEU A 164 6.48 1.70 -0.04
C LEU A 164 7.10 1.18 1.26
N THR A 165 7.65 -0.03 1.27
CA THR A 165 8.09 -0.71 2.50
C THR A 165 9.49 -0.33 2.97
N ARG A 166 10.31 0.34 2.15
CA ARG A 166 11.70 0.68 2.50
C ARG A 166 11.79 1.71 3.65
N PRO A 167 11.02 2.82 3.66
CA PRO A 167 11.12 3.82 4.73
C PRO A 167 10.57 3.35 6.08
N VAL A 168 9.68 2.35 6.08
CA VAL A 168 9.02 1.86 7.30
C VAL A 168 9.73 0.70 7.97
N ARG A 169 10.79 0.16 7.36
CA ARG A 169 11.51 -1.00 7.91
C ARG A 169 12.04 -0.74 9.31
N GLU A 170 12.65 0.43 9.50
CA GLU A 170 13.30 0.85 10.74
C GLU A 170 12.29 1.10 11.87
N TYR A 171 11.00 1.19 11.52
CA TYR A 171 9.91 1.49 12.43
C TYR A 171 8.95 0.31 12.60
N THR A 172 9.29 -0.89 12.11
CA THR A 172 8.36 -2.04 12.11
C THR A 172 7.85 -2.37 13.53
N ASP A 173 8.70 -2.23 14.55
CA ASP A 173 8.34 -2.48 15.95
C ASP A 173 7.41 -1.40 16.55
N ASP A 174 7.42 -0.21 15.96
CA ASP A 174 6.58 0.93 16.33
C ASP A 174 5.19 0.88 15.64
N LEU A 175 4.94 -0.12 14.79
CA LEU A 175 3.74 -0.25 13.97
C LEU A 175 2.92 -1.51 14.31
N ALA A 176 1.60 -1.34 14.44
CA ALA A 176 0.63 -2.42 14.60
C ALA A 176 -0.48 -2.31 13.54
N ILE A 177 -0.32 -3.04 12.44
CA ILE A 177 -1.38 -3.25 11.46
C ILE A 177 -2.23 -4.40 11.97
N SER A 178 -3.42 -4.08 12.49
CA SER A 178 -4.36 -5.07 13.00
C SER A 178 -5.71 -5.02 12.30
N THR A 179 -6.46 -6.11 12.43
CA THR A 179 -7.88 -6.16 12.07
C THR A 179 -8.63 -6.99 13.09
N THR A 180 -9.84 -6.55 13.43
CA THR A 180 -10.77 -7.40 14.18
C THR A 180 -11.41 -8.39 13.22
N VAL A 181 -11.43 -9.66 13.60
CA VAL A 181 -12.04 -10.77 12.85
C VAL A 181 -13.19 -11.33 13.67
N ASP A 182 -14.39 -11.37 13.11
CA ASP A 182 -15.52 -12.13 13.64
C ASP A 182 -15.54 -13.52 12.98
N PRO A 183 -15.20 -14.61 13.72
CA PRO A 183 -15.18 -15.95 13.16
C PRO A 183 -16.55 -16.44 12.67
N GLY A 184 -17.64 -15.94 13.27
CA GLY A 184 -19.00 -16.29 12.88
C GLY A 184 -19.40 -15.73 11.52
N GLU A 185 -18.92 -14.52 11.18
CA GLU A 185 -19.08 -13.93 9.86
C GLU A 185 -18.16 -14.61 8.83
N VAL A 186 -16.92 -14.92 9.23
CA VAL A 186 -15.91 -15.49 8.34
C VAL A 186 -16.18 -16.95 7.99
N LEU A 187 -16.63 -17.78 8.91
CA LEU A 187 -16.85 -19.22 8.65
C LEU A 187 -18.27 -19.53 8.15
N GLY A 188 -19.17 -18.53 8.14
CA GLY A 188 -20.58 -18.73 7.84
C GLY A 188 -21.31 -19.52 8.92
N GLY A 189 -22.63 -19.69 8.75
CA GLY A 189 -23.57 -20.25 9.76
C GLY A 189 -23.20 -21.58 10.41
N LEU A 190 -22.18 -22.31 9.94
CA LEU A 190 -21.61 -23.49 10.60
C LEU A 190 -21.03 -23.17 12.00
N GLY A 191 -20.50 -21.96 12.21
CA GLY A 191 -20.13 -21.49 13.55
C GLY A 191 -21.33 -21.33 14.50
N ARG A 192 -22.51 -21.01 13.95
CA ARG A 192 -23.79 -20.99 14.68
C ARG A 192 -24.33 -22.40 14.95
N VAL A 193 -24.14 -23.34 14.02
CA VAL A 193 -24.63 -24.73 14.14
C VAL A 193 -23.92 -25.50 15.26
N LEU A 194 -22.67 -25.14 15.59
CA LEU A 194 -21.89 -25.76 16.68
C LEU A 194 -22.02 -25.06 18.05
N GLY A 195 -23.01 -24.18 18.23
CA GLY A 195 -23.52 -23.82 19.57
C GLY A 195 -22.73 -22.78 20.38
N GLY A 196 -21.81 -22.01 19.79
CA GLY A 196 -21.12 -20.94 20.51
C GLY A 196 -20.87 -19.69 19.65
N ARG A 197 -21.26 -18.51 20.14
CA ARG A 197 -20.75 -17.23 19.62
C ARG A 197 -19.26 -17.20 19.91
N LEU A 198 -18.43 -17.48 18.91
CA LEU A 198 -17.00 -17.32 19.03
C LEU A 198 -16.71 -15.84 19.29
N PRO A 199 -15.82 -15.51 20.23
CA PRO A 199 -15.43 -14.12 20.43
C PRO A 199 -14.72 -13.62 19.18
N SER A 200 -14.96 -12.35 18.83
CA SER A 200 -14.12 -11.64 17.87
C SER A 200 -12.69 -11.60 18.41
N ILE A 201 -11.72 -11.74 17.51
CA ILE A 201 -10.30 -11.69 17.84
C ILE A 201 -9.65 -10.53 17.10
N GLU A 202 -8.69 -9.87 17.73
CA GLU A 202 -7.78 -8.97 17.02
C GLU A 202 -6.62 -9.79 16.45
N VAL A 203 -6.32 -9.55 15.17
CA VAL A 203 -5.19 -10.17 14.48
C VAL A 203 -4.25 -9.06 14.05
N THR A 204 -3.04 -9.02 14.61
CA THR A 204 -1.95 -8.13 14.21
C THR A 204 -1.08 -8.81 13.17
N TYR A 205 -1.00 -8.25 11.97
CA TYR A 205 -0.32 -8.87 10.83
C TYR A 205 0.73 -7.96 10.18
N THR A 206 1.28 -6.99 10.92
CA THR A 206 2.32 -6.05 10.45
C THR A 206 3.44 -6.75 9.69
N GLU A 207 4.07 -7.77 10.29
CA GLU A 207 5.18 -8.51 9.65
C GLU A 207 4.77 -9.12 8.31
N GLU A 208 3.57 -9.72 8.27
CA GLU A 208 3.09 -10.45 7.12
C GLU A 208 2.65 -9.49 6.00
N ALA A 209 2.02 -8.37 6.34
CA ALA A 209 1.72 -7.28 5.40
C ALA A 209 3.01 -6.73 4.78
N ILE A 210 4.01 -6.36 5.59
CA ILE A 210 5.29 -5.84 5.09
C ILE A 210 6.00 -6.88 4.23
N ARG A 211 5.96 -8.17 4.61
CA ARG A 211 6.56 -9.25 3.83
C ARG A 211 5.88 -9.44 2.47
N ALA A 212 4.55 -9.40 2.44
CA ALA A 212 3.77 -9.56 1.21
C ALA A 212 3.98 -8.36 0.28
N LEU A 213 3.86 -7.13 0.80
CA LEU A 213 4.11 -5.89 0.07
C LEU A 213 5.53 -5.85 -0.52
N ARG A 214 6.56 -6.26 0.22
CA ARG A 214 7.94 -6.35 -0.32
C ARG A 214 8.09 -7.29 -1.51
N ARG A 215 7.29 -8.36 -1.55
CA ARG A 215 7.34 -9.30 -2.67
C ARG A 215 6.63 -8.71 -3.87
N ALA A 216 5.44 -8.15 -3.65
CA ALA A 216 4.69 -7.41 -4.65
C ALA A 216 5.49 -6.27 -5.26
N GLU A 217 6.11 -5.42 -4.44
CA GLU A 217 6.95 -4.32 -4.89
C GLU A 217 8.07 -4.78 -5.83
N ARG A 218 8.75 -5.88 -5.52
CA ARG A 218 9.83 -6.37 -6.39
C ARG A 218 9.33 -6.87 -7.74
N GLU A 219 8.16 -7.49 -7.75
CA GLU A 219 7.52 -8.02 -8.95
C GLU A 219 7.04 -6.86 -9.83
N VAL A 220 6.24 -5.96 -9.27
CA VAL A 220 5.69 -4.82 -10.02
C VAL A 220 6.78 -3.82 -10.44
N VAL A 221 7.82 -3.61 -9.63
CA VAL A 221 8.98 -2.81 -10.06
C VAL A 221 9.67 -3.48 -11.25
N ALA A 222 9.89 -4.79 -11.23
CA ALA A 222 10.50 -5.47 -12.37
C ALA A 222 9.65 -5.33 -13.64
N ASP A 223 8.34 -5.55 -13.54
CA ASP A 223 7.42 -5.44 -14.66
C ASP A 223 7.33 -4.00 -15.20
N ALA A 224 7.34 -3.00 -14.31
CA ALA A 224 7.35 -1.59 -14.69
C ALA A 224 8.66 -1.18 -15.38
N ILE A 225 9.80 -1.70 -14.94
CA ILE A 225 11.10 -1.49 -15.61
C ILE A 225 11.11 -2.11 -17.00
N ASP A 226 10.57 -3.33 -17.15
CA ASP A 226 10.45 -3.99 -18.46
C ASP A 226 9.48 -3.24 -19.41
N GLU A 227 8.41 -2.64 -18.89
CA GLU A 227 7.52 -1.76 -19.67
C GLU A 227 8.23 -0.46 -20.07
N ILE A 228 8.98 0.17 -19.16
CA ILE A 228 9.80 1.35 -19.50
C ILE A 228 10.77 1.01 -20.63
N ASP A 229 11.47 -0.13 -20.53
CA ASP A 229 12.40 -0.56 -21.57
C ASP A 229 11.70 -0.74 -22.91
N ARG A 230 10.56 -1.44 -22.94
CA ARG A 230 9.77 -1.59 -24.18
C ARG A 230 9.29 -0.26 -24.77
N ARG A 231 8.91 0.70 -23.93
CA ARG A 231 8.38 2.01 -24.38
C ARG A 231 9.47 2.92 -24.91
N PHE A 232 10.60 2.99 -24.21
CA PHE A 232 11.73 3.84 -24.59
C PHE A 232 12.54 3.24 -25.76
N ASP A 233 12.67 1.91 -25.85
CA ASP A 233 13.28 1.26 -27.02
C ASP A 233 12.43 1.45 -28.30
N ALA A 234 11.10 1.49 -28.16
CA ALA A 234 10.19 1.73 -29.29
C ALA A 234 10.22 3.18 -29.81
N SER A 235 10.53 4.16 -28.94
CA SER A 235 10.77 5.56 -29.34
C SER A 235 12.16 5.80 -29.92
N GLU A 236 13.12 4.88 -29.68
CA GLU A 236 14.49 4.92 -30.18
C GLU A 236 14.69 4.11 -31.49
N GLY A 237 13.62 3.72 -32.19
CA GLY A 237 13.68 3.01 -33.48
C GLY A 237 14.39 3.79 -34.62
N PRO A 238 14.99 3.08 -35.59
CA PRO A 238 16.30 3.35 -36.23
C PRO A 238 16.51 4.69 -36.94
#